data_AF-A0A8B2PJ49-F1
#
_entry.id   AF-A0A8B2PJ49-F1
#
_cell.length_a   1.000
_cell.length_b   1.000
_cell.length_c   1.000
_cell.angle_alpha   90.00
_cell.angle_beta   90.00
_cell.angle_gamma   90.00
#
_symmetry.space_group_name_H-M   'P 1'
#
loop_
_entity.id
_entity.type
_entity.pdbx_description
1 polymer ?
#
loop_
_entity_poly.entity_id
_entity_poly.type
_entity_poly.pdbx_seq_one_letter_code
_entity_poly.pdbx_strand_id
1 'polypeptide(L)'
;MIFALLANVTACATTYTVPSEEAPPEWREDGKPMGFGPVEGSAKSFPGTLKENDAMMEFLVENERTAIITDALEWTDPYGGTNIIPAGSPAYARQFSLQISSTYSFRKNLNEHNNPIEWCVPRFDKKDAVCIFWEGSEQARYIETSGGTPQNAKPLSPSGMVGPMPHIEEQAVDFEHPMKIQVVVDMFRSDWITVATRVSEGDDWSSLGRSKVKFDEDGTATISRFQGEFKLTADRRKNGKITGVKVEVFKEPKAVRMATFEDVVKMLMLLKAAEAETNKAPEEGSANVDSETTPVEE
;
A
#
# COMPACT_ATOMS: atom_id res chain seq x y z
N MET A 1 -8.71 -48.58 32.80
CA MET A 1 -9.41 -47.75 31.82
C MET A 1 -8.41 -46.72 31.33
N ILE A 2 -7.92 -46.96 30.12
CA ILE A 2 -6.88 -46.19 29.45
C ILE A 2 -7.46 -44.82 29.12
N PHE A 3 -6.70 -43.78 29.47
CA PHE A 3 -6.87 -42.40 29.05
C PHE A 3 -7.28 -42.36 27.58
N ALA A 4 -8.54 -42.04 27.32
CA ALA A 4 -9.00 -41.75 25.98
C ALA A 4 -8.25 -40.50 25.51
N LEU A 5 -7.43 -40.71 24.48
CA LEU A 5 -6.85 -39.73 23.58
C LEU A 5 -7.55 -38.36 23.65
N LEU A 6 -7.01 -37.45 24.46
CA LEU A 6 -6.93 -36.05 24.07
C LEU A 6 -5.92 -36.03 22.91
N ALA A 7 -6.39 -36.40 21.73
CA ALA A 7 -5.75 -35.97 20.50
C ALA A 7 -5.78 -34.44 20.58
N ASN A 8 -4.65 -33.86 20.97
CA ASN A 8 -4.40 -32.44 20.81
C ASN A 8 -4.58 -32.17 19.31
N VAL A 9 -5.76 -31.70 18.91
CA VAL A 9 -6.00 -31.10 17.61
C VAL A 9 -5.25 -29.78 17.63
N THR A 10 -3.92 -29.86 17.52
CA THR A 10 -3.11 -28.72 17.14
C THR A 10 -3.36 -28.53 15.65
N ALA A 11 -4.49 -27.90 15.31
CA ALA A 11 -4.63 -27.26 14.01
C ALA A 11 -3.68 -26.06 14.01
N CYS A 12 -2.38 -26.34 13.83
CA CYS A 12 -1.36 -25.32 13.77
C CYS A 12 -1.47 -24.65 12.41
N ALA A 13 -1.75 -23.34 12.39
CA ALA A 13 -1.40 -22.53 11.24
C ALA A 13 0.08 -22.77 10.93
N THR A 14 0.37 -23.36 9.77
CA THR A 14 1.74 -23.64 9.34
C THR A 14 2.24 -22.51 8.45
N THR A 15 3.56 -22.35 8.39
CA THR A 15 4.19 -21.40 7.47
C THR A 15 4.02 -21.87 6.03
N TYR A 16 3.71 -20.93 5.14
CA TYR A 16 3.69 -21.16 3.70
C TYR A 16 4.97 -21.83 3.20
N THR A 17 4.79 -22.90 2.42
CA THR A 17 5.88 -23.60 1.74
C THR A 17 5.66 -23.49 0.24
N VAL A 18 6.61 -22.87 -0.45
CA VAL A 18 6.56 -22.72 -1.91
C VAL A 18 6.66 -24.11 -2.53
N PRO A 19 5.71 -24.52 -3.38
CA PRO A 19 5.77 -25.83 -3.99
C PRO A 19 6.96 -25.94 -4.94
N SER A 20 7.50 -27.15 -5.11
CA SER A 20 8.53 -27.42 -6.11
C SER A 20 7.98 -27.56 -7.53
N GLU A 21 6.67 -27.78 -7.64
CA GLU A 21 5.96 -27.86 -8.92
C GLU A 21 5.86 -26.47 -9.56
N GLU A 22 5.63 -26.43 -10.88
CA GLU A 22 5.34 -25.18 -11.57
C GLU A 22 3.88 -24.80 -11.34
N ALA A 23 3.61 -23.54 -10.96
CA ALA A 23 2.23 -23.09 -10.73
C ALA A 23 1.39 -23.18 -12.02
N PRO A 24 0.06 -23.33 -11.99
CA PRO A 24 -0.76 -23.20 -13.20
C PRO A 24 -0.68 -21.77 -13.79
N PRO A 25 -0.97 -21.56 -15.09
CA PRO A 25 -0.88 -20.23 -15.72
C PRO A 25 -1.65 -19.11 -15.01
N GLU A 26 -2.84 -19.41 -14.48
CA GLU A 26 -3.68 -18.48 -13.71
C GLU A 26 -3.09 -18.08 -12.36
N TRP A 27 -2.06 -18.77 -11.90
CA TRP A 27 -1.31 -18.50 -10.66
C TRP A 27 0.07 -17.90 -10.93
N ARG A 28 0.46 -17.68 -12.18
CA ARG A 28 1.75 -17.06 -12.53
C ARG A 28 1.58 -15.57 -12.80
N GLU A 29 2.62 -14.79 -12.55
CA GLU A 29 2.67 -13.39 -12.96
C GLU A 29 2.71 -13.27 -14.49
N ASP A 30 3.58 -14.03 -15.17
CA ASP A 30 3.75 -14.10 -16.64
C ASP A 30 3.67 -12.75 -17.38
N GLY A 31 4.09 -11.65 -16.73
CA GLY A 31 4.03 -10.29 -17.28
C GLY A 31 2.63 -9.68 -17.38
N LYS A 32 1.62 -10.32 -16.79
CA LYS A 32 0.26 -9.76 -16.66
C LYS A 32 0.25 -8.63 -15.62
N PRO A 33 -0.46 -7.51 -15.88
CA PRO A 33 -0.60 -6.42 -14.91
C PRO A 33 -1.29 -6.89 -13.62
N MET A 34 -0.85 -6.37 -12.47
CA MET A 34 -1.32 -6.78 -11.13
C MET A 34 -1.35 -5.59 -10.17
N GLY A 35 -2.13 -5.70 -9.10
CA GLY A 35 -2.33 -4.62 -8.16
C GLY A 35 -3.50 -3.75 -8.58
N PHE A 36 -3.37 -2.43 -8.43
CA PHE A 36 -4.40 -1.47 -8.78
C PHE A 36 -3.86 -0.34 -9.67
N GLY A 37 -4.63 0.00 -10.70
CA GLY A 37 -4.36 1.11 -11.62
C GLY A 37 -5.40 2.22 -11.43
N PRO A 38 -5.05 3.48 -11.73
CA PRO A 38 -6.02 4.56 -11.67
C PRO A 38 -7.01 4.52 -12.82
N VAL A 39 -8.25 4.88 -12.50
CA VAL A 39 -9.29 5.14 -13.50
C VAL A 39 -9.00 6.49 -14.15
N GLU A 40 -8.82 6.49 -15.47
CA GLU A 40 -8.51 7.69 -16.24
C GLU A 40 -9.55 8.79 -16.03
N GLY A 41 -9.11 10.04 -15.86
CA GLY A 41 -9.99 11.19 -15.66
C GLY A 41 -10.71 11.27 -14.31
N SER A 42 -10.50 10.31 -13.40
CA SER A 42 -11.16 10.31 -12.08
C SER A 42 -10.53 11.24 -11.05
N ALA A 43 -9.39 11.86 -11.37
CA ALA A 43 -8.66 12.73 -10.45
C ALA A 43 -9.39 14.03 -10.15
N LYS A 44 -9.44 14.37 -8.86
CA LYS A 44 -10.07 15.58 -8.32
C LYS A 44 -9.15 16.22 -7.28
N SER A 45 -9.09 17.54 -7.29
CA SER A 45 -8.43 18.34 -6.26
C SER A 45 -9.47 19.07 -5.40
N PHE A 46 -9.10 19.40 -4.17
CA PHE A 46 -9.96 20.08 -3.21
C PHE A 46 -9.26 21.35 -2.68
N PRO A 47 -9.34 22.48 -3.41
CA PRO A 47 -8.79 23.74 -2.95
C PRO A 47 -9.60 24.31 -1.77
N GLY A 48 -8.96 25.14 -0.95
CA GLY A 48 -9.57 25.79 0.21
C GLY A 48 -8.88 25.45 1.52
N THR A 49 -9.47 25.85 2.65
CA THR A 49 -8.93 25.56 3.98
C THR A 49 -9.30 24.15 4.41
N LEU A 50 -8.29 23.31 4.60
CA LEU A 50 -8.40 21.92 5.01
C LEU A 50 -7.99 21.74 6.49
N LYS A 51 -8.63 20.78 7.14
CA LYS A 51 -8.36 20.30 8.50
C LYS A 51 -7.66 18.94 8.47
N GLU A 52 -7.31 18.42 9.64
CA GLU A 52 -6.82 17.05 9.77
C GLU A 52 -7.85 16.07 9.19
N ASN A 53 -7.35 15.11 8.42
CA ASN A 53 -8.04 14.08 7.64
C ASN A 53 -8.78 14.56 6.38
N ASP A 54 -8.77 15.86 6.07
CA ASP A 54 -9.33 16.35 4.81
C ASP A 54 -8.40 15.98 3.64
N ALA A 55 -9.02 15.61 2.52
CA ALA A 55 -8.30 15.28 1.29
C ALA A 55 -7.92 16.56 0.52
N MET A 56 -6.68 16.63 0.07
CA MET A 56 -6.19 17.62 -0.90
C MET A 56 -6.50 17.20 -2.33
N MET A 57 -6.45 15.89 -2.58
CA MET A 57 -6.83 15.30 -3.85
C MET A 57 -7.24 13.84 -3.68
N GLU A 58 -8.03 13.33 -4.62
CA GLU A 58 -8.37 11.92 -4.73
C GLU A 58 -8.53 11.47 -6.18
N PHE A 59 -8.41 10.17 -6.43
CA PHE A 59 -8.80 9.54 -7.69
C PHE A 59 -9.23 8.09 -7.45
N LEU A 60 -10.05 7.56 -8.36
CA LEU A 60 -10.50 6.16 -8.31
C LEU A 60 -9.40 5.25 -8.82
N VAL A 61 -9.32 4.05 -8.23
CA VAL A 61 -8.45 2.98 -8.69
C VAL A 61 -9.24 1.68 -8.82
N GLU A 62 -8.79 0.80 -9.70
CA GLU A 62 -9.39 -0.51 -9.96
C GLU A 62 -8.30 -1.57 -9.95
N ASN A 63 -8.63 -2.79 -9.52
CA ASN A 63 -7.70 -3.91 -9.59
C ASN A 63 -7.49 -4.32 -11.05
N GLU A 64 -6.24 -4.49 -11.47
CA GLU A 64 -5.92 -4.73 -12.89
C GLU A 64 -6.21 -6.17 -13.34
N ARG A 65 -5.95 -7.16 -12.46
CA ARG A 65 -6.20 -8.57 -12.72
C ARG A 65 -7.17 -9.11 -11.68
N THR A 66 -8.34 -9.51 -12.17
CA THR A 66 -9.49 -9.93 -11.39
C THR A 66 -9.99 -11.28 -11.88
N ALA A 67 -10.74 -11.96 -11.02
CA ALA A 67 -11.25 -13.29 -11.26
C ALA A 67 -12.48 -13.56 -10.38
N ILE A 68 -13.14 -14.69 -10.63
CA ILE A 68 -14.09 -15.28 -9.69
C ILE A 68 -13.58 -16.63 -9.19
N ILE A 69 -13.91 -16.96 -7.94
CA ILE A 69 -13.81 -18.33 -7.43
C ILE A 69 -15.06 -19.08 -7.89
N THR A 70 -14.92 -20.12 -8.70
CA THR A 70 -16.09 -20.77 -9.32
C THR A 70 -16.80 -21.76 -8.40
N ASP A 71 -16.08 -22.32 -7.43
CA ASP A 71 -16.61 -23.31 -6.48
C ASP A 71 -16.62 -22.78 -5.05
N ALA A 72 -17.53 -23.30 -4.21
CA ALA A 72 -17.50 -23.00 -2.79
C ALA A 72 -16.30 -23.69 -2.14
N LEU A 73 -15.54 -22.93 -1.34
CA LEU A 73 -14.36 -23.42 -0.64
C LEU A 73 -14.67 -23.48 0.85
N GLU A 74 -14.36 -24.61 1.46
CA GLU A 74 -14.50 -24.78 2.90
C GLU A 74 -13.17 -25.26 3.49
N TRP A 75 -12.74 -24.61 4.57
CA TRP A 75 -11.58 -25.06 5.34
C TRP A 75 -11.82 -24.84 6.84
N THR A 76 -11.06 -25.56 7.66
CA THR A 76 -11.16 -25.45 9.11
C THR A 76 -10.13 -24.45 9.62
N ASP A 77 -10.52 -23.56 10.53
CA ASP A 77 -9.64 -22.62 11.20
C ASP A 77 -8.81 -23.30 12.33
N PRO A 78 -7.82 -22.62 12.93
CA PRO A 78 -7.00 -23.19 14.01
C PRO A 78 -7.78 -23.63 15.26
N TYR A 79 -8.99 -23.13 15.44
CA TYR A 79 -9.86 -23.36 16.60
C TYR A 79 -11.00 -24.35 16.30
N GLY A 80 -11.03 -24.94 15.10
CA GLY A 80 -12.04 -25.90 14.68
C GLY A 80 -13.31 -25.29 14.09
N GLY A 81 -13.33 -23.97 13.84
CA GLY A 81 -14.41 -23.29 13.12
C GLY A 81 -14.33 -23.52 11.61
N THR A 82 -15.47 -23.48 10.93
CA THR A 82 -15.53 -23.60 9.46
C THR A 82 -15.48 -22.22 8.82
N ASN A 83 -14.51 -22.02 7.93
CA ASN A 83 -14.45 -20.87 7.04
C ASN A 83 -14.96 -21.25 5.66
N ILE A 84 -15.69 -20.33 5.03
CA ILE A 84 -16.33 -20.53 3.74
C ILE A 84 -16.06 -19.32 2.83
N ILE A 85 -15.59 -19.58 1.62
CA ILE A 85 -15.64 -18.66 0.48
C ILE A 85 -16.73 -19.18 -0.46
N PRO A 86 -17.84 -18.45 -0.66
CA PRO A 86 -18.89 -18.86 -1.57
C PRO A 86 -18.43 -18.94 -3.03
N ALA A 87 -19.06 -19.83 -3.81
CA ALA A 87 -18.95 -19.80 -5.26
C ALA A 87 -19.40 -18.43 -5.83
N GLY A 88 -18.72 -17.97 -6.87
CA GLY A 88 -18.93 -16.65 -7.47
C GLY A 88 -18.26 -15.49 -6.71
N SER A 89 -17.48 -15.78 -5.66
CA SER A 89 -16.80 -14.72 -4.91
C SER A 89 -15.78 -13.98 -5.79
N PRO A 90 -15.79 -12.64 -5.78
CA PRO A 90 -14.84 -11.85 -6.56
C PRO A 90 -13.43 -11.97 -5.96
N ALA A 91 -12.41 -12.04 -6.80
CA ALA A 91 -11.01 -12.12 -6.39
C ALA A 91 -10.14 -11.16 -7.20
N TYR A 92 -9.05 -10.70 -6.59
CA TYR A 92 -8.05 -9.88 -7.26
C TYR A 92 -6.65 -10.45 -7.04
N ALA A 93 -5.81 -10.31 -8.06
CA ALA A 93 -4.43 -10.79 -8.02
C ALA A 93 -3.53 -9.80 -7.26
N ARG A 94 -2.65 -10.36 -6.44
CA ARG A 94 -1.54 -9.68 -5.78
C ARG A 94 -0.28 -10.52 -5.88
N GLN A 95 0.84 -9.88 -5.63
CA GLN A 95 2.11 -10.56 -5.45
C GLN A 95 2.68 -10.07 -4.12
N PHE A 96 2.73 -10.95 -3.14
CA PHE A 96 3.32 -10.66 -1.84
C PHE A 96 4.76 -11.14 -1.82
N SER A 97 5.65 -10.28 -1.30
CA SER A 97 6.97 -10.73 -0.88
C SER A 97 6.85 -11.41 0.49
N LEU A 98 6.58 -12.71 0.53
CA LEU A 98 6.65 -13.46 1.77
C LEU A 98 8.12 -13.64 2.18
N GLN A 99 8.54 -12.86 3.18
CA GLN A 99 9.88 -12.95 3.77
C GLN A 99 9.83 -13.84 5.01
N ILE A 100 10.64 -14.90 5.05
CA ILE A 100 10.95 -15.59 6.31
C ILE A 100 12.18 -14.92 6.93
N SER A 101 12.07 -14.53 8.20
CA SER A 101 13.23 -14.19 9.01
C SER A 101 13.87 -15.48 9.50
N SER A 102 15.02 -15.87 8.94
CA SER A 102 15.85 -16.90 9.58
C SER A 102 16.68 -16.26 10.71
N THR A 103 17.08 -17.06 11.70
CA THR A 103 17.98 -16.66 12.80
C THR A 103 19.34 -16.15 12.33
N TYR A 104 19.65 -16.30 11.03
CA TYR A 104 20.85 -15.84 10.37
C TYR A 104 20.49 -14.90 9.22
N SER A 105 20.17 -13.64 9.53
CA SER A 105 20.31 -12.40 8.72
C SER A 105 19.89 -12.33 7.23
N PHE A 106 19.46 -13.42 6.60
CA PHE A 106 19.16 -13.50 5.18
C PHE A 106 17.64 -13.59 5.00
N ARG A 107 17.05 -12.49 4.54
CA ARG A 107 15.67 -12.45 4.05
C ARG A 107 15.65 -13.12 2.68
N LYS A 108 15.25 -14.39 2.60
CA LYS A 108 15.03 -15.07 1.33
C LYS A 108 13.60 -14.79 0.87
N ASN A 109 13.43 -14.27 -0.35
CA ASN A 109 12.12 -14.20 -0.97
C ASN A 109 11.73 -15.62 -1.36
N LEU A 110 10.68 -16.13 -0.73
CA LEU A 110 10.20 -17.49 -0.98
C LEU A 110 9.72 -17.67 -2.43
N ASN A 111 9.24 -16.60 -3.07
CA ASN A 111 8.61 -16.64 -4.38
C ASN A 111 9.60 -16.45 -5.55
N GLU A 112 10.91 -16.36 -5.31
CA GLU A 112 11.92 -15.96 -6.31
C GLU A 112 12.06 -16.93 -7.51
N HIS A 113 11.71 -18.22 -7.35
CA HIS A 113 11.96 -19.24 -8.38
C HIS A 113 10.70 -19.68 -9.15
N ASN A 114 9.51 -19.58 -8.55
CA ASN A 114 8.24 -20.02 -9.15
C ASN A 114 7.24 -18.89 -9.42
N ASN A 115 7.56 -17.68 -8.95
CA ASN A 115 6.80 -16.46 -9.15
C ASN A 115 5.26 -16.57 -9.04
N PRO A 116 4.72 -17.31 -8.03
CA PRO A 116 3.29 -17.40 -7.90
C PRO A 116 2.72 -16.06 -7.47
N ILE A 117 1.55 -15.74 -8.03
CA ILE A 117 0.68 -14.69 -7.54
C ILE A 117 -0.24 -15.27 -6.48
N GLU A 118 -0.84 -14.39 -5.71
CA GLU A 118 -1.88 -14.71 -4.76
C GLU A 118 -3.21 -14.13 -5.19
N TRP A 119 -4.27 -14.87 -4.95
CA TRP A 119 -5.63 -14.43 -5.17
C TRP A 119 -6.25 -14.01 -3.85
N CYS A 120 -6.61 -12.75 -3.71
CA CYS A 120 -7.27 -12.25 -2.51
C CYS A 120 -8.77 -12.07 -2.76
N VAL A 121 -9.57 -12.63 -1.86
CA VAL A 121 -11.02 -12.51 -1.84
C VAL A 121 -11.38 -11.51 -0.73
N PRO A 122 -11.94 -10.33 -1.08
CA PRO A 122 -12.35 -9.36 -0.08
C PRO A 122 -13.55 -9.87 0.71
N ARG A 123 -13.58 -9.54 1.99
CA ARG A 123 -14.62 -9.90 2.94
C ARG A 123 -15.12 -8.61 3.60
N PHE A 124 -15.87 -7.85 2.81
CA PHE A 124 -16.39 -6.54 3.22
C PHE A 124 -17.27 -6.63 4.48
N ASP A 125 -17.92 -7.77 4.71
CA ASP A 125 -18.70 -8.08 5.92
C ASP A 125 -17.85 -8.07 7.20
N LYS A 126 -16.57 -8.39 7.08
CA LYS A 126 -15.61 -8.50 8.19
C LYS A 126 -14.53 -7.42 8.17
N LYS A 127 -14.53 -6.54 7.16
CA LYS A 127 -13.49 -5.52 6.93
C LYS A 127 -12.09 -6.14 6.80
N ASP A 128 -12.03 -7.29 6.16
CA ASP A 128 -10.80 -8.03 5.92
C ASP A 128 -10.81 -8.66 4.52
N ALA A 129 -9.85 -9.53 4.27
CA ALA A 129 -9.77 -10.36 3.07
C ALA A 129 -9.07 -11.67 3.38
N VAL A 130 -9.34 -12.69 2.57
CA VAL A 130 -8.60 -13.95 2.59
C VAL A 130 -7.72 -14.00 1.34
N CYS A 131 -6.41 -14.05 1.53
CA CYS A 131 -5.46 -14.24 0.43
C CYS A 131 -5.08 -15.72 0.32
N ILE A 132 -5.23 -16.25 -0.88
CA ILE A 132 -5.03 -17.65 -1.22
C ILE A 132 -3.67 -17.76 -1.91
N PHE A 133 -2.83 -18.64 -1.37
CA PHE A 133 -1.48 -18.92 -1.82
C PHE A 133 -1.44 -20.32 -2.40
N TRP A 134 -0.82 -20.45 -3.57
CA TRP A 134 -0.69 -21.72 -4.27
C TRP A 134 0.27 -22.68 -3.53
N GLU A 135 -0.20 -23.86 -3.09
CA GLU A 135 0.63 -24.84 -2.35
C GLU A 135 0.77 -26.22 -3.04
N GLY A 136 0.38 -26.32 -4.30
CA GLY A 136 0.50 -27.52 -5.14
C GLY A 136 -0.76 -27.75 -5.95
N SER A 137 -0.83 -28.83 -6.73
CA SER A 137 -1.98 -29.11 -7.61
C SER A 137 -3.33 -29.31 -6.90
N GLU A 138 -3.34 -29.80 -5.66
CA GLU A 138 -4.58 -30.16 -4.93
C GLU A 138 -4.90 -29.26 -3.73
N GLN A 139 -3.95 -28.41 -3.30
CA GLN A 139 -4.08 -27.64 -2.07
C GLN A 139 -3.60 -26.20 -2.20
N ALA A 140 -4.19 -25.34 -1.40
CA ALA A 140 -3.81 -23.95 -1.26
C ALA A 140 -3.76 -23.54 0.22
N ARG A 141 -3.03 -22.48 0.50
CA ARG A 141 -2.99 -21.86 1.84
C ARG A 141 -3.83 -20.60 1.88
N TYR A 142 -4.69 -20.52 2.87
CA TYR A 142 -5.61 -19.44 3.12
C TYR A 142 -5.05 -18.60 4.27
N ILE A 143 -4.70 -17.36 3.98
CA ILE A 143 -4.21 -16.40 4.96
C ILE A 143 -5.24 -15.29 5.11
N GLU A 144 -5.91 -15.28 6.25
CA GLU A 144 -6.76 -14.15 6.64
C GLU A 144 -5.88 -12.92 6.90
N THR A 145 -6.31 -11.79 6.39
CA THR A 145 -5.67 -10.50 6.63
C THR A 145 -6.43 -9.76 7.73
N SER A 146 -5.80 -8.77 8.33
CA SER A 146 -6.47 -7.97 9.36
C SER A 146 -6.09 -6.51 9.20
N GLY A 147 -7.10 -5.65 9.14
CA GLY A 147 -6.94 -4.21 9.05
C GLY A 147 -6.58 -3.73 7.64
N GLY A 148 -6.86 -2.45 7.39
CA GLY A 148 -6.70 -1.85 6.08
C GLY A 148 -7.96 -1.96 5.23
N THR A 149 -7.80 -1.96 3.90
CA THR A 149 -8.92 -2.08 2.96
C THR A 149 -9.02 -3.51 2.40
N PRO A 150 -10.23 -4.10 2.30
CA PRO A 150 -10.43 -5.45 1.79
C PRO A 150 -9.80 -5.71 0.41
N GLN A 151 -9.83 -4.74 -0.50
CA GLN A 151 -9.21 -4.87 -1.84
C GLN A 151 -7.75 -4.37 -1.91
N ASN A 152 -7.16 -3.97 -0.78
CA ASN A 152 -5.71 -3.81 -0.61
C ASN A 152 -5.21 -4.44 0.69
N ALA A 153 -5.65 -5.68 0.90
CA ALA A 153 -5.19 -6.48 2.00
C ALA A 153 -3.69 -6.78 1.91
N LYS A 154 -3.03 -6.79 3.08
CA LYS A 154 -1.62 -7.19 3.22
C LYS A 154 -1.52 -8.21 4.36
N PRO A 155 -1.25 -9.50 4.07
CA PRO A 155 -1.06 -10.48 5.13
C PRO A 155 0.14 -10.09 6.00
N LEU A 156 -0.06 -10.15 7.32
CA LEU A 156 0.95 -9.77 8.32
C LEU A 156 1.92 -10.91 8.64
N SER A 157 1.57 -12.14 8.25
CA SER A 157 2.33 -13.37 8.48
C SER A 157 2.20 -14.30 7.27
N PRO A 158 3.24 -15.08 6.93
CA PRO A 158 3.14 -16.18 5.97
C PRO A 158 2.42 -17.42 6.53
N SER A 159 1.88 -17.36 7.76
CA SER A 159 1.17 -18.48 8.38
C SER A 159 -0.31 -18.42 8.04
N GLY A 160 -0.88 -19.56 7.69
CA GLY A 160 -2.31 -19.69 7.34
C GLY A 160 -2.80 -21.13 7.45
N MET A 161 -4.03 -21.37 7.03
CA MET A 161 -4.64 -22.69 7.03
C MET A 161 -4.52 -23.33 5.66
N VAL A 162 -4.20 -24.63 5.62
CA VAL A 162 -4.23 -25.39 4.37
C VAL A 162 -5.67 -25.81 4.08
N GLY A 163 -6.10 -25.65 2.83
CA GLY A 163 -7.40 -26.04 2.34
C GLY A 163 -7.35 -26.53 0.90
N PRO A 164 -8.50 -26.81 0.28
CA PRO A 164 -8.55 -27.29 -1.10
C PRO A 164 -8.00 -26.23 -2.07
N MET A 165 -7.44 -26.66 -3.20
CA MET A 165 -7.15 -25.75 -4.30
C MET A 165 -8.45 -25.17 -4.87
N PRO A 166 -8.59 -23.83 -5.01
CA PRO A 166 -9.75 -23.27 -5.69
C PRO A 166 -9.63 -23.34 -7.21
N HIS A 167 -10.78 -23.46 -7.87
CA HIS A 167 -10.89 -23.15 -9.28
C HIS A 167 -11.14 -21.66 -9.47
N ILE A 168 -10.29 -21.03 -10.29
CA ILE A 168 -10.24 -19.59 -10.50
C ILE A 168 -10.44 -19.31 -11.98
N GLU A 169 -11.41 -18.46 -12.29
CA GLU A 169 -11.69 -18.00 -13.66
C GLU A 169 -11.38 -16.50 -13.76
N GLU A 170 -10.30 -16.16 -14.48
CA GLU A 170 -9.94 -14.77 -14.75
C GLU A 170 -11.01 -14.08 -15.60
N GLN A 171 -11.55 -12.98 -15.08
CA GLN A 171 -12.51 -12.13 -15.78
C GLN A 171 -12.59 -10.77 -15.11
N ALA A 172 -13.12 -9.77 -15.81
CA ALA A 172 -13.40 -8.46 -15.20
C ALA A 172 -14.53 -8.59 -14.18
N VAL A 173 -14.32 -8.06 -12.98
CA VAL A 173 -15.28 -8.13 -11.89
C VAL A 173 -15.57 -6.73 -11.33
N ASP A 174 -16.84 -6.45 -11.08
CA ASP A 174 -17.26 -5.30 -10.27
C ASP A 174 -17.34 -5.73 -8.81
N PHE A 175 -16.53 -5.09 -7.96
CA PHE A 175 -16.54 -5.36 -6.53
C PHE A 175 -17.65 -4.59 -5.80
N GLU A 176 -18.38 -3.69 -6.46
CA GLU A 176 -19.41 -2.79 -5.88
C GLU A 176 -18.88 -1.84 -4.78
N HIS A 177 -17.59 -1.90 -4.48
CA HIS A 177 -16.90 -1.13 -3.45
C HIS A 177 -15.75 -0.34 -4.10
N PRO A 178 -15.97 0.92 -4.53
CA PRO A 178 -14.96 1.67 -5.26
C PRO A 178 -13.75 1.98 -4.37
N MET A 179 -12.57 1.59 -4.85
CA MET A 179 -11.31 1.97 -4.22
C MET A 179 -10.90 3.39 -4.64
N LYS A 180 -10.33 4.14 -3.70
CA LYS A 180 -9.75 5.46 -3.96
C LYS A 180 -8.34 5.54 -3.44
N ILE A 181 -7.49 6.29 -4.14
CA ILE A 181 -6.28 6.85 -3.56
C ILE A 181 -6.55 8.29 -3.17
N GLN A 182 -6.21 8.65 -1.94
CA GLN A 182 -6.37 10.00 -1.40
C GLN A 182 -5.04 10.52 -0.89
N VAL A 183 -4.76 11.79 -1.14
CA VAL A 183 -3.70 12.53 -0.46
C VAL A 183 -4.36 13.43 0.56
N VAL A 184 -4.12 13.18 1.84
CA VAL A 184 -4.80 13.84 2.96
C VAL A 184 -3.83 14.61 3.84
N VAL A 185 -4.33 15.66 4.46
CA VAL A 185 -3.67 16.34 5.56
C VAL A 185 -3.86 15.49 6.81
N ASP A 186 -2.90 14.64 7.18
CA ASP A 186 -3.07 13.63 8.24
C ASP A 186 -2.99 14.24 9.64
N MET A 187 -2.02 15.13 9.88
CA MET A 187 -1.75 15.62 11.23
C MET A 187 -1.11 17.01 11.23
N PHE A 188 -1.50 17.83 12.21
CA PHE A 188 -0.91 19.13 12.48
C PHE A 188 0.07 19.08 13.65
N ARG A 189 1.23 19.72 13.45
CA ARG A 189 2.19 20.06 14.50
C ARG A 189 2.43 21.56 14.50
N SER A 190 3.29 22.02 15.41
CA SER A 190 3.52 23.45 15.62
C SER A 190 4.16 24.11 14.40
N ASP A 191 5.07 23.43 13.72
CA ASP A 191 5.92 23.96 12.65
C ASP A 191 5.81 23.18 11.33
N TRP A 192 5.11 22.04 11.32
CA TRP A 192 4.95 21.18 10.15
C TRP A 192 3.60 20.45 10.15
N ILE A 193 3.24 19.87 8.99
CA ILE A 193 2.11 18.95 8.85
C ILE A 193 2.56 17.59 8.31
N THR A 194 1.85 16.52 8.66
CA THR A 194 1.94 15.26 7.92
C THR A 194 0.96 15.31 6.75
N VAL A 195 1.46 15.02 5.56
CA VAL A 195 0.63 14.66 4.42
C VAL A 195 0.73 13.15 4.24
N ALA A 196 -0.40 12.46 4.15
CA ALA A 196 -0.46 11.02 3.95
C ALA A 196 -1.09 10.67 2.61
N THR A 197 -0.52 9.70 1.92
CA THR A 197 -1.20 9.02 0.81
C THR A 197 -1.83 7.75 1.38
N ARG A 198 -3.14 7.58 1.21
CA ARG A 198 -3.87 6.39 1.63
C ARG A 198 -4.67 5.80 0.48
N VAL A 199 -4.90 4.50 0.53
CA VAL A 199 -5.95 3.85 -0.23
C VAL A 199 -7.15 3.64 0.69
N SER A 200 -8.35 3.84 0.18
CA SER A 200 -9.59 3.74 0.97
C SER A 200 -10.70 3.03 0.20
N GLU A 201 -11.52 2.28 0.94
CA GLU A 201 -12.73 1.59 0.48
C GLU A 201 -13.83 1.88 1.51
N GLY A 202 -14.75 2.80 1.19
CA GLY A 202 -15.69 3.31 2.19
C GLY A 202 -14.97 3.99 3.36
N ASP A 203 -15.27 3.55 4.58
CA ASP A 203 -14.64 4.05 5.81
C ASP A 203 -13.30 3.38 6.14
N ASP A 204 -12.98 2.27 5.47
CA ASP A 204 -11.76 1.51 5.70
C ASP A 204 -10.61 2.10 4.86
N TRP A 205 -9.40 2.14 5.43
CA TRP A 205 -8.25 2.73 4.75
C TRP A 205 -6.91 2.11 5.17
N SER A 206 -5.95 2.15 4.24
CA SER A 206 -4.54 1.77 4.45
C SER A 206 -3.62 2.91 4.05
N SER A 207 -2.67 3.27 4.91
CA SER A 207 -1.63 4.25 4.56
C SER A 207 -0.63 3.64 3.58
N LEU A 208 -0.42 4.29 2.44
CA LEU A 208 0.62 3.95 1.46
C LEU A 208 1.93 4.70 1.73
N GLY A 209 1.85 5.86 2.39
CA GLY A 209 3.03 6.64 2.75
C GLY A 209 2.68 7.91 3.50
N ARG A 210 3.64 8.43 4.25
CA ARG A 210 3.51 9.70 4.99
C ARG A 210 4.76 10.53 4.78
N SER A 211 4.55 11.82 4.56
CA SER A 211 5.59 12.82 4.35
C SER A 211 5.37 13.97 5.32
N LYS A 212 6.47 14.50 5.87
CA LYS A 212 6.42 15.72 6.67
C LYS A 212 6.63 16.92 5.75
N VAL A 213 5.74 17.90 5.85
CA VAL A 213 5.84 19.16 5.12
C VAL A 213 6.11 20.26 6.12
N LYS A 214 7.31 20.84 6.07
CA LYS A 214 7.67 22.04 6.81
C LYS A 214 7.25 23.27 6.01
N PHE A 215 6.93 24.34 6.72
CA PHE A 215 6.63 25.63 6.10
C PHE A 215 7.85 26.54 6.14
N ASP A 216 8.00 27.35 5.11
CA ASP A 216 8.98 28.42 5.01
C ASP A 216 8.66 29.55 6.00
N GLU A 217 9.55 30.53 6.12
CA GLU A 217 9.39 31.67 7.03
C GLU A 217 8.11 32.48 6.76
N ASP A 218 7.66 32.52 5.52
CA ASP A 218 6.42 33.18 5.11
C ASP A 218 5.15 32.36 5.44
N GLY A 219 5.31 31.18 6.02
CA GLY A 219 4.24 30.28 6.40
C GLY A 219 3.67 29.45 5.24
N THR A 220 4.37 29.39 4.11
CA THR A 220 3.95 28.62 2.93
C THR A 220 4.83 27.40 2.68
N ALA A 221 4.34 26.46 1.88
CA ALA A 221 5.10 25.31 1.39
C ALA A 221 4.55 24.90 0.02
N THR A 222 5.40 24.37 -0.86
CA THR A 222 4.96 23.78 -2.13
C THR A 222 5.19 22.28 -2.11
N ILE A 223 4.19 21.52 -2.52
CA ILE A 223 4.30 20.06 -2.66
C ILE A 223 3.86 19.61 -4.05
N SER A 224 4.52 18.57 -4.55
CA SER A 224 4.15 17.91 -5.79
C SER A 224 3.68 16.48 -5.51
N ARG A 225 2.51 16.12 -6.00
CA ARG A 225 1.90 14.78 -5.83
C ARG A 225 1.12 14.42 -7.09
N PHE A 226 1.34 13.22 -7.63
CA PHE A 226 0.65 12.72 -8.83
C PHE A 226 0.64 13.71 -10.01
N GLN A 227 1.81 14.29 -10.32
CA GLN A 227 2.01 15.36 -11.32
C GLN A 227 1.27 16.68 -11.06
N GLY A 228 0.50 16.78 -9.97
CA GLY A 228 -0.11 18.01 -9.48
C GLY A 228 0.87 18.79 -8.61
N GLU A 229 0.64 20.10 -8.55
CA GLU A 229 1.44 21.05 -7.77
C GLU A 229 0.51 21.89 -6.90
N PHE A 230 0.80 21.91 -5.61
CA PHE A 230 -0.05 22.51 -4.59
C PHE A 230 0.77 23.48 -3.75
N LYS A 231 0.23 24.67 -3.52
CA LYS A 231 0.73 25.58 -2.49
C LYS A 231 -0.11 25.42 -1.24
N LEU A 232 0.58 25.22 -0.13
CA LEU A 232 0.03 25.11 1.20
C LEU A 232 0.35 26.40 1.96
N THR A 233 -0.62 26.96 2.65
CA THR A 233 -0.43 28.10 3.56
C THR A 233 -0.95 27.71 4.94
N ALA A 234 -0.11 27.81 5.97
CA ALA A 234 -0.48 27.39 7.32
C ALA A 234 -1.39 28.42 8.01
N ASP A 235 -2.58 28.00 8.45
CA ASP A 235 -3.46 28.79 9.30
C ASP A 235 -3.10 28.57 10.77
N ARG A 236 -2.51 29.59 11.40
CA ARG A 236 -1.97 29.51 12.76
C ARG A 236 -2.84 30.23 13.78
N ARG A 237 -2.94 29.66 14.98
CA ARG A 237 -3.44 30.37 16.17
C ARG A 237 -2.39 31.35 16.70
N LYS A 238 -2.81 32.26 17.58
CA LYS A 238 -1.94 33.23 18.29
C LYS A 238 -0.76 32.57 19.04
N ASN A 239 -0.86 31.30 19.39
CA ASN A 239 0.21 30.53 20.04
C ASN A 239 1.13 29.80 19.05
N GLY A 240 1.07 30.12 17.76
CA GLY A 240 1.91 29.54 16.70
C GLY A 240 1.45 28.18 16.18
N LYS A 241 0.52 27.50 16.86
CA LYS A 241 0.05 26.15 16.45
C LYS A 241 -0.76 26.21 15.15
N ILE A 242 -0.47 25.30 14.21
CA ILE A 242 -1.26 25.09 12.99
C ILE A 242 -2.63 24.52 13.35
N THR A 243 -3.67 25.06 12.72
CA THR A 243 -5.07 24.64 12.90
C THR A 243 -5.82 24.38 11.61
N GLY A 244 -5.24 24.76 10.48
CA GLY A 244 -5.74 24.51 9.15
C GLY A 244 -4.62 24.74 8.15
N VAL A 245 -4.82 24.27 6.93
CA VAL A 245 -3.93 24.54 5.81
C VAL A 245 -4.78 24.96 4.63
N LYS A 246 -4.56 26.17 4.13
CA LYS A 246 -5.17 26.59 2.87
C LYS A 246 -4.39 25.97 1.72
N VAL A 247 -5.11 25.25 0.85
CA VAL A 247 -4.57 24.60 -0.34
C VAL A 247 -4.98 25.39 -1.58
N GLU A 248 -3.98 25.74 -2.38
CA GLU A 248 -4.13 26.34 -3.71
C GLU A 248 -3.54 25.37 -4.73
N VAL A 249 -4.27 25.12 -5.81
CA VAL A 249 -3.87 24.19 -6.87
C VAL A 249 -3.27 25.00 -8.00
N PHE A 250 -1.98 24.85 -8.24
CA PHE A 250 -1.29 25.48 -9.38
C PHE A 250 -1.36 24.61 -10.62
N LYS A 251 -1.35 23.29 -10.42
CA LYS A 251 -1.46 22.29 -11.48
C LYS A 251 -2.31 21.14 -11.00
N GLU A 252 -3.37 20.84 -11.74
CA GLU A 252 -4.25 19.71 -11.43
C GLU A 252 -3.47 18.39 -11.47
N PRO A 253 -3.69 17.50 -10.49
CA PRO A 253 -3.08 16.18 -10.50
C PRO A 253 -3.65 15.35 -11.66
N LYS A 254 -2.85 14.39 -12.13
CA LYS A 254 -3.29 13.42 -13.13
C LYS A 254 -3.29 12.04 -12.51
N ALA A 255 -4.39 11.32 -12.73
CA ALA A 255 -4.42 9.87 -12.61
C ALA A 255 -3.53 9.32 -13.74
N VAL A 256 -2.32 8.88 -13.40
CA VAL A 256 -1.38 8.32 -14.38
C VAL A 256 -1.34 6.82 -14.17
N ARG A 257 -1.59 6.05 -15.24
CA ARG A 257 -1.51 4.58 -15.21
C ARG A 257 -0.20 4.16 -14.56
N MET A 258 -0.31 3.48 -13.41
CA MET A 258 0.81 2.89 -12.71
C MET A 258 0.93 1.50 -13.31
N ALA A 259 1.95 1.23 -14.12
CA ALA A 259 2.03 -0.03 -14.86
C ALA A 259 2.34 -1.23 -13.95
N THR A 260 2.87 -0.97 -12.74
CA THR A 260 3.11 -1.97 -11.69
C THR A 260 3.06 -1.35 -10.28
N PHE A 261 2.97 -2.18 -9.23
CA PHE A 261 3.25 -1.78 -7.84
C PHE A 261 4.67 -1.19 -7.67
N GLU A 262 5.61 -1.57 -8.53
CA GLU A 262 6.96 -0.98 -8.58
C GLU A 262 6.90 0.52 -8.93
N ASP A 263 5.92 0.98 -9.70
CA ASP A 263 5.71 2.41 -9.99
C ASP A 263 5.09 3.17 -8.81
N VAL A 264 4.26 2.50 -8.00
CA VAL A 264 3.79 3.06 -6.70
C VAL A 264 4.98 3.21 -5.75
N VAL A 265 5.84 2.20 -5.68
CA VAL A 265 7.06 2.22 -4.85
C VAL A 265 8.08 3.22 -5.40
N LYS A 266 8.30 3.30 -6.72
CA LYS A 266 9.15 4.30 -7.37
C LYS A 266 8.60 5.70 -7.18
N MET A 267 7.29 5.90 -7.25
CA MET A 267 6.66 7.18 -6.88
C MET A 267 6.93 7.49 -5.41
N LEU A 268 6.74 6.55 -4.48
CA LEU A 268 7.06 6.75 -3.06
C LEU A 268 8.56 7.03 -2.83
N MET A 269 9.45 6.39 -3.59
CA MET A 269 10.90 6.62 -3.52
C MET A 269 11.30 7.96 -4.16
N LEU A 270 10.72 8.35 -5.28
CA LEU A 270 10.92 9.66 -5.92
C LEU A 270 10.37 10.79 -5.04
N LEU A 271 9.26 10.57 -4.35
CA LEU A 271 8.73 11.51 -3.35
C LEU A 271 9.70 11.67 -2.16
N LYS A 272 10.26 10.55 -1.66
CA LYS A 272 11.31 10.60 -0.61
C LYS A 272 12.62 11.22 -1.11
N ALA A 273 12.99 11.01 -2.38
CA ALA A 273 14.20 11.57 -2.98
C ALA A 273 14.08 13.06 -3.25
N ALA A 274 12.94 13.52 -3.77
CA ALA A 274 12.63 14.94 -3.94
C ALA A 274 12.58 15.68 -2.59
N GLU A 275 12.12 15.02 -1.52
CA GLU A 275 12.19 15.52 -0.13
C GLU A 275 13.63 15.57 0.39
N ALA A 276 14.52 14.67 -0.03
CA ALA A 276 15.94 14.69 0.34
C ALA A 276 16.72 15.81 -0.38
N GLU A 277 16.34 16.16 -1.61
CA GLU A 277 16.92 17.26 -2.37
C GLU A 277 16.42 18.63 -1.88
N THR A 278 15.15 18.76 -1.52
CA THR A 278 14.62 19.99 -0.91
C THR A 278 15.18 20.26 0.50
N ASN A 279 15.63 19.23 1.22
CA ASN A 279 16.38 19.38 2.47
C ASN A 279 17.89 19.59 2.26
N LYS A 280 18.38 19.65 1.01
CA LYS A 280 19.79 19.90 0.65
C LYS A 280 19.91 21.12 -0.28
N ALA A 281 19.87 22.33 0.27
CA ALA A 281 20.52 23.50 -0.33
C ALA A 281 20.68 24.65 0.69
N PRO A 282 21.73 25.48 0.59
CA PRO A 282 23.15 25.14 0.68
C PRO A 282 23.77 25.74 1.96
N GLU A 283 24.77 25.06 2.56
CA GLU A 283 25.67 25.73 3.50
C GLU A 283 26.51 26.76 2.72
N GLU A 284 26.20 28.02 3.02
CA GLU A 284 26.99 29.25 2.94
C GLU A 284 28.35 29.20 2.22
N GLY A 285 28.45 29.96 1.13
CA GLY A 285 29.69 30.63 0.74
C GLY A 285 29.59 32.11 1.10
N SER A 286 29.71 32.45 2.39
CA SER A 286 29.86 33.84 2.82
C SER A 286 31.32 34.30 2.70
N ALA A 287 31.51 35.41 1.99
CA ALA A 287 32.58 36.41 2.12
C ALA A 287 34.02 35.99 1.81
N ASN A 288 34.57 36.55 0.73
CA ASN A 288 35.59 37.59 0.89
C ASN A 288 35.67 38.47 -0.37
N VAL A 289 35.39 39.76 -0.19
CA VAL A 289 35.75 40.85 -1.11
C VAL A 289 36.71 41.77 -0.36
N ASP A 290 37.94 41.80 -0.88
CA ASP A 290 38.97 42.84 -0.91
C ASP A 290 39.54 43.50 0.36
N SER A 291 40.86 43.39 0.49
CA SER A 291 41.74 44.57 0.54
C SER A 291 43.19 44.24 0.16
N GLU A 292 43.73 44.99 -0.79
CA GLU A 292 45.13 45.05 -1.23
C GLU A 292 46.14 45.25 -0.09
N THR A 293 47.35 44.67 -0.22
CA THR A 293 48.61 45.43 -0.15
C THR A 293 49.82 44.63 -0.67
N THR A 294 50.69 45.38 -1.34
CA THR A 294 51.85 45.10 -2.19
C THR A 294 53.02 44.37 -1.50
N PRO A 295 53.88 43.62 -2.24
CA PRO A 295 55.12 43.07 -1.69
C PRO A 295 56.26 44.11 -1.67
N VAL A 296 57.14 44.00 -0.67
CA VAL A 296 58.46 44.64 -0.63
C VAL A 296 59.51 43.57 -0.90
N GLU A 297 60.37 43.83 -1.89
CA GLU A 297 61.57 43.07 -2.25
C GLU A 297 62.63 43.10 -1.15
N GLU A 298 63.37 41.99 -1.02
CA GLU A 298 64.84 41.98 -0.95
C GLU A 298 65.36 41.09 -2.09
#